data_AF-A0A497T286-F1
#
_entry.id   AF-A0A497T286-F1
#
_cell.length_a   1.000
_cell.length_b   1.000
_cell.length_c   1.000
_cell.angle_alpha   90.00
_cell.angle_beta   90.00
_cell.angle_gamma   90.00
#
_symmetry.space_group_name_H-M   'P 1'
#
loop_
_entity.id
_entity.type
_entity.pdbx_description
1 polymer ?
#
loop_
_entity_poly.entity_id
_entity_poly.type
_entity_poly.pdbx_seq_one_letter_code
_entity_poly.pdbx_strand_id
1 'polypeptide(L)'
;MRKFFKNKEKRKQFFILFFTVLISMIFILEIVTFPLMYREPKTETKTEKELIKKFSKQWIFDEKLTEQEEEFLIQRGLTIMSYYYLDNNSFELESIVKSLNGQVILEKIKSNETKLELKSLRNSISLENLSEKRIFEGLCDTLYYPPPDCSSFAE
;
A
#
# COMPACT_ATOMS: atom_id res chain seq x y z
N MET A 1 57.67 1.66 32.25
CA MET A 1 57.67 1.48 30.78
C MET A 1 57.78 2.84 30.06
N ARG A 2 58.96 3.45 29.96
CA ARG A 2 59.16 4.70 29.19
C ARG A 2 60.50 4.65 28.47
N LYS A 3 60.56 3.98 27.31
CA LYS A 3 61.73 4.05 26.40
C LYS A 3 61.39 3.73 24.93
N PHE A 4 60.14 3.83 24.48
CA PHE A 4 59.76 3.28 23.16
C PHE A 4 59.75 4.24 21.97
N PHE A 5 59.87 5.57 22.12
CA PHE A 5 59.71 6.45 20.95
C PHE A 5 60.66 7.65 20.95
N LYS A 6 61.90 7.41 20.53
CA LYS A 6 62.91 8.45 20.21
C LYS A 6 62.86 8.94 18.76
N ASN A 7 62.12 8.27 17.86
CA ASN A 7 62.12 8.60 16.43
C ASN A 7 60.77 9.18 15.98
N LYS A 8 60.77 10.41 15.48
CA LYS A 8 59.58 11.22 15.15
C LYS A 8 58.77 10.59 13.99
N GLU A 9 59.45 9.92 13.06
CA GLU A 9 58.84 9.16 11.96
C GLU A 9 58.12 7.90 12.43
N LYS A 10 58.70 7.14 13.37
CA LYS A 10 58.06 5.94 13.91
C LYS A 10 56.77 6.27 14.68
N ARG A 11 56.66 7.46 15.28
CA ARG A 11 55.40 7.95 15.87
C ARG A 11 54.34 8.20 14.80
N LYS A 12 54.69 8.88 13.70
CA LYS A 12 53.73 9.14 12.61
C LYS A 12 53.20 7.84 12.01
N GLN A 13 54.07 6.89 11.72
CA GLN A 13 53.65 5.58 11.21
C GLN A 13 52.74 4.83 12.20
N PHE A 14 53.06 4.86 13.50
CA PHE A 14 52.21 4.24 14.52
C PHE A 14 50.81 4.88 14.58
N PHE A 15 50.72 6.22 14.54
CA PHE A 15 49.44 6.91 14.52
C PHE A 15 48.62 6.62 13.26
N ILE A 16 49.26 6.60 12.09
CA ILE A 16 48.58 6.26 10.83
C ILE A 16 48.01 4.84 10.90
N LEU A 17 48.82 3.88 11.33
CA LEU A 17 48.44 2.47 11.40
C LEU A 17 47.30 2.25 12.41
N PHE A 18 47.37 2.93 13.56
CA PHE A 18 46.31 2.92 14.56
C PHE A 18 44.99 3.51 14.02
N PHE A 19 45.05 4.65 13.32
CA PHE A 19 43.86 5.25 12.71
C PHE A 19 43.24 4.37 11.62
N THR A 20 44.05 3.73 10.78
CA THR A 20 43.54 2.80 9.75
C THR A 20 42.84 1.59 10.36
N VAL A 21 43.39 1.03 11.44
CA VAL A 21 42.75 -0.10 12.15
C VAL A 21 41.43 0.35 12.78
N LEU A 22 41.41 1.53 13.40
CA LEU A 22 40.24 2.06 14.08
C LEU A 22 39.10 2.38 13.10
N ILE A 23 39.41 2.99 11.96
CA ILE A 23 38.45 3.24 10.87
C ILE A 23 37.91 1.91 10.31
N SER A 24 38.79 0.93 10.06
CA SER A 24 38.36 -0.38 9.56
C SER A 24 37.43 -1.10 10.55
N MET A 25 37.67 -0.96 11.85
CA MET A 25 36.83 -1.58 12.88
C MET A 25 35.43 -0.96 12.93
N ILE A 26 35.33 0.36 12.75
CA ILE A 26 34.04 1.07 12.67
C ILE A 26 33.24 0.62 11.45
N PHE A 27 33.89 0.52 10.28
CA PHE A 27 33.22 0.05 9.06
C PHE A 27 32.70 -1.39 9.18
N ILE A 28 33.47 -2.29 9.80
CA ILE A 28 33.01 -3.67 10.04
C ILE A 28 31.82 -3.68 11.01
N LEU A 29 31.82 -2.82 12.04
CA LEU A 29 30.72 -2.70 12.98
C LEU A 29 29.43 -2.22 12.27
N GLU A 30 29.53 -1.23 11.39
CA GLU A 30 28.38 -0.77 10.60
C GLU A 30 27.83 -1.88 9.69
N ILE A 31 28.68 -2.59 8.96
CA ILE A 31 28.25 -3.70 8.07
C ILE A 31 27.51 -4.80 8.85
N VAL A 32 27.93 -5.11 10.08
CA VAL A 32 27.28 -6.14 10.89
C VAL A 32 26.00 -5.63 11.56
N THR A 33 25.97 -4.37 12.00
CA THR A 33 24.83 -3.81 12.75
C THR A 33 23.69 -3.33 11.85
N PHE A 34 23.97 -2.85 10.64
CA PHE A 34 22.94 -2.40 9.69
C PHE A 34 21.88 -3.47 9.36
N PRO A 35 22.26 -4.72 8.98
CA PRO A 35 21.28 -5.77 8.72
C PRO A 35 20.59 -6.31 9.98
N LEU A 36 21.12 -6.06 11.18
CA LEU A 36 20.46 -6.40 12.45
C LEU A 36 19.42 -5.38 12.90
N MET A 37 19.63 -4.09 12.58
CA MET A 37 18.64 -3.03 12.86
C MET A 37 17.57 -2.90 11.77
N TYR A 38 17.88 -3.25 10.52
CA TYR A 38 16.88 -3.42 9.45
C TYR A 38 16.18 -4.77 9.54
N ARG A 39 15.54 -5.06 10.68
CA ARG A 39 14.44 -6.01 10.70
C ARG A 39 13.21 -5.23 10.27
N GLU A 40 12.83 -5.37 9.00
CA GLU A 40 11.53 -4.90 8.54
C GLU A 40 10.46 -5.41 9.52
N PRO A 41 9.49 -4.55 9.92
CA PRO A 41 8.39 -5.01 10.74
C PRO A 41 7.77 -6.20 10.00
N LYS A 42 7.69 -7.35 10.66
CA LYS A 42 7.02 -8.53 10.12
C LYS A 42 5.56 -8.14 9.88
N THR A 43 5.25 -7.71 8.67
CA THR A 43 3.89 -7.75 8.14
C THR A 43 3.54 -9.23 8.12
N GLU A 44 2.75 -9.66 9.11
CA GLU A 44 2.17 -11.00 9.11
C GLU A 44 1.41 -11.17 7.81
N THR A 45 2.03 -11.90 6.88
CA THR A 45 1.49 -12.13 5.55
C THR A 45 0.27 -13.01 5.76
N LYS A 46 -0.94 -12.42 5.62
CA LYS A 46 -2.17 -13.18 5.81
C LYS A 46 -2.19 -14.33 4.82
N THR A 47 -2.62 -15.51 5.26
CA THR A 47 -2.67 -16.66 4.37
C THR A 47 -3.84 -16.49 3.39
N GLU A 48 -3.70 -16.96 2.16
CA GLU A 48 -4.76 -16.88 1.13
C GLU A 48 -6.12 -17.38 1.64
N LYS A 49 -6.14 -18.46 2.43
CA LYS A 49 -7.35 -19.02 3.05
C LYS A 49 -8.05 -18.04 4.00
N GLU A 50 -7.30 -17.22 4.71
CA GLU A 50 -7.84 -16.21 5.64
C GLU A 50 -8.46 -15.05 4.87
N LEU A 51 -7.80 -14.62 3.79
CA LEU A 51 -8.31 -13.58 2.88
C LEU A 51 -9.61 -14.04 2.21
N ILE A 52 -9.65 -15.25 1.66
CA ILE A 52 -10.88 -15.84 1.08
C ILE A 52 -12.01 -15.83 2.12
N LYS A 53 -11.72 -16.25 3.35
CA LYS A 53 -12.72 -16.28 4.42
C LYS A 53 -13.24 -14.88 4.76
N LYS A 54 -12.37 -13.86 4.81
CA LYS A 54 -12.76 -12.45 5.04
C LYS A 54 -13.74 -11.97 3.96
N PHE A 55 -13.36 -12.09 2.70
CA PHE A 55 -14.12 -11.55 1.57
C PHE A 55 -15.32 -12.41 1.14
N SER A 56 -15.42 -13.66 1.62
CA SER A 56 -16.61 -14.50 1.38
C SER A 56 -17.87 -14.03 2.11
N LYS A 57 -17.73 -13.26 3.19
CA LYS A 57 -18.84 -12.88 4.08
C LYS A 57 -19.20 -11.41 4.00
N GLN A 58 -18.30 -10.56 3.52
CA GLN A 58 -18.43 -9.11 3.59
C GLN A 58 -17.80 -8.45 2.37
N TRP A 59 -18.53 -7.47 1.82
CA TRP A 59 -18.20 -6.75 0.60
C TRP A 59 -18.10 -5.23 0.81
N ILE A 60 -18.45 -4.76 2.00
CA ILE A 60 -18.43 -3.35 2.40
C ILE A 60 -17.59 -3.26 3.68
N PHE A 61 -16.56 -2.43 3.69
CA PHE A 61 -15.63 -2.26 4.79
C PHE A 61 -15.61 -0.79 5.23
N ASP A 62 -15.55 -0.54 6.53
CA ASP A 62 -15.44 0.81 7.11
C ASP A 62 -13.97 1.21 7.38
N GLU A 63 -13.03 0.49 6.76
CA GLU A 63 -11.59 0.71 6.87
C GLU A 63 -10.95 0.56 5.49
N LYS A 64 -9.78 1.19 5.32
CA LYS A 64 -8.96 1.01 4.13
C LYS A 64 -8.36 -0.41 4.12
N LEU A 65 -8.48 -1.11 3.00
CA LEU A 65 -7.85 -2.40 2.79
C LEU A 65 -6.31 -2.27 2.81
N THR A 66 -5.65 -3.34 3.25
CA THR A 66 -4.19 -3.37 3.16
C THR A 66 -3.75 -3.57 1.71
N GLU A 67 -2.52 -3.19 1.36
CA GLU A 67 -1.98 -3.39 0.00
C GLU A 67 -2.08 -4.86 -0.44
N GLN A 68 -1.80 -5.79 0.48
CA GLN A 68 -1.93 -7.23 0.24
C GLN A 68 -3.39 -7.64 -0.06
N GLU A 69 -4.36 -7.04 0.64
CA GLU A 69 -5.78 -7.29 0.44
C GLU A 69 -6.25 -6.72 -0.90
N GLU A 70 -5.86 -5.50 -1.24
CA GLU A 70 -6.17 -4.87 -2.53
C GLU A 70 -5.65 -5.73 -3.69
N GLU A 71 -4.38 -6.14 -3.63
CA GLU A 71 -3.75 -6.94 -4.66
C GLU A 71 -4.46 -8.30 -4.83
N PHE A 72 -4.78 -8.96 -3.71
CA PHE A 72 -5.50 -10.23 -3.70
C PHE A 72 -6.87 -10.15 -4.40
N LEU A 73 -7.58 -9.03 -4.24
CA LEU A 73 -8.90 -8.80 -4.83
C LEU A 73 -8.81 -8.44 -6.32
N ILE A 74 -7.90 -7.52 -6.67
CA ILE A 74 -7.69 -7.07 -8.05
C ILE A 74 -7.26 -8.25 -8.93
N GLN A 75 -6.37 -9.11 -8.44
CA GLN A 75 -5.94 -10.32 -9.16
C GLN A 75 -7.09 -11.30 -9.43
N ARG A 76 -8.15 -11.26 -8.62
CA ARG A 76 -9.37 -12.06 -8.80
C ARG A 76 -10.42 -11.39 -9.70
N GLY A 77 -10.08 -10.24 -10.29
CA GLY A 77 -10.96 -9.51 -11.21
C GLY A 77 -12.01 -8.66 -10.52
N LEU A 78 -11.87 -8.40 -9.22
CA LEU A 78 -12.76 -7.50 -8.47
C LEU A 78 -12.33 -6.05 -8.65
N THR A 79 -13.31 -5.16 -8.66
CA THR A 79 -13.09 -3.72 -8.61
C THR A 79 -13.22 -3.24 -7.18
N ILE A 80 -12.26 -2.43 -6.73
CA ILE A 80 -12.25 -1.80 -5.42
C ILE A 80 -12.81 -0.39 -5.60
N MET A 81 -13.81 -0.06 -4.81
CA MET A 81 -14.45 1.24 -4.75
C MET A 81 -14.15 1.88 -3.42
N SER A 82 -13.23 2.83 -3.41
CA SER A 82 -12.76 3.54 -2.22
C SER A 82 -13.50 4.86 -2.07
N TYR A 83 -14.43 4.91 -1.14
CA TYR A 83 -15.21 6.10 -0.85
C TYR A 83 -14.60 6.89 0.29
N TYR A 84 -14.02 8.04 -0.03
CA TYR A 84 -13.51 8.99 0.93
C TYR A 84 -14.60 9.97 1.30
N TYR A 85 -14.90 10.12 2.59
CA TYR A 85 -16.03 10.94 3.05
C TYR A 85 -15.71 11.79 4.27
N LEU A 86 -16.43 12.91 4.35
CA LEU A 86 -16.51 13.79 5.52
C LEU A 86 -17.68 13.35 6.43
N ASP A 87 -17.55 13.52 7.75
CA ASP A 87 -18.49 13.02 8.79
C ASP A 87 -19.99 13.25 8.52
N ASN A 88 -20.35 14.26 7.72
CA ASN A 88 -21.73 14.67 7.49
C ASN A 88 -22.26 14.38 6.07
N ASN A 89 -21.47 13.77 5.18
CA ASN A 89 -21.86 13.53 3.79
C ASN A 89 -21.66 12.06 3.43
N SER A 90 -22.65 11.22 3.72
CA SER A 90 -22.67 9.82 3.30
C SER A 90 -23.52 9.66 2.04
N PHE A 91 -22.88 9.56 0.88
CA PHE A 91 -23.56 9.12 -0.34
C PHE A 91 -23.88 7.61 -0.22
N GLU A 92 -25.11 7.20 -0.53
CA GLU A 92 -25.53 5.82 -0.37
C GLU A 92 -25.00 4.95 -1.51
N LEU A 93 -23.80 4.39 -1.33
CA LEU A 93 -23.15 3.52 -2.32
C LEU A 93 -23.45 2.03 -2.13
N GLU A 94 -24.05 1.64 -1.01
CA GLU A 94 -24.26 0.22 -0.68
C GLU A 94 -25.24 -0.47 -1.62
N SER A 95 -26.26 0.26 -2.09
CA SER A 95 -27.24 -0.22 -3.05
C SER A 95 -26.55 -0.59 -4.38
N ILE A 96 -25.58 0.21 -4.82
CA ILE A 96 -24.79 0.00 -6.04
C ILE A 96 -23.92 -1.26 -5.88
N VAL A 97 -23.23 -1.43 -4.75
CA VAL A 97 -22.40 -2.62 -4.51
C VAL A 97 -23.26 -3.89 -4.54
N LYS A 98 -24.43 -3.84 -3.89
CA LYS A 98 -25.36 -4.99 -3.84
C LYS A 98 -25.92 -5.34 -5.22
N SER A 99 -26.16 -4.36 -6.10
CA SER A 99 -26.67 -4.62 -7.45
C SER A 99 -25.62 -5.24 -8.39
N LEU A 100 -24.33 -4.99 -8.15
CA LEU A 100 -23.22 -5.49 -8.97
C LEU A 100 -22.76 -6.92 -8.61
N ASN A 101 -23.54 -7.63 -7.78
CA ASN A 101 -23.45 -9.07 -7.48
C ASN A 101 -22.02 -9.61 -7.30
N GLY A 102 -21.24 -8.95 -6.45
CA GLY A 102 -19.90 -9.41 -6.08
C GLY A 102 -18.82 -9.12 -7.12
N GLN A 103 -19.02 -8.13 -8.00
CA GLN A 103 -17.94 -7.61 -8.85
C GLN A 103 -17.19 -6.41 -8.22
N VAL A 104 -17.81 -5.76 -7.24
CA VAL A 104 -17.28 -4.57 -6.58
C VAL A 104 -17.20 -4.78 -5.08
N ILE A 105 -16.11 -4.33 -4.47
CA ILE A 105 -15.97 -4.17 -3.03
C ILE A 105 -15.93 -2.69 -2.70
N LEU A 106 -16.62 -2.29 -1.64
CA LEU A 106 -16.61 -0.92 -1.14
C LEU A 106 -15.76 -0.83 0.11
N GLU A 107 -14.82 0.12 0.14
CA GLU A 107 -14.16 0.56 1.36
C GLU A 107 -14.54 2.02 1.64
N LYS A 108 -14.98 2.30 2.86
CA LYS A 108 -15.36 3.63 3.31
C LYS A 108 -14.25 4.17 4.19
N ILE A 109 -13.68 5.30 3.80
CA ILE A 109 -12.50 5.90 4.42
C ILE A 109 -12.86 7.31 4.87
N LYS A 110 -12.81 7.55 6.17
CA LYS A 110 -12.96 8.90 6.70
C LYS A 110 -11.78 9.76 6.27
N SER A 111 -12.06 10.89 5.62
CA SER A 111 -11.05 11.78 5.04
C SER A 111 -11.46 13.25 5.15
N ASN A 112 -10.53 14.15 4.83
CA ASN A 112 -10.77 15.59 4.76
C ASN A 112 -11.41 16.03 3.43
N GLU A 113 -11.52 15.11 2.47
CA GLU A 113 -12.09 15.33 1.15
C GLU A 113 -13.14 14.27 0.83
N THR A 114 -14.11 14.64 -0.01
CA THR A 114 -15.12 13.71 -0.51
C THR A 114 -14.77 13.34 -1.94
N LYS A 115 -14.42 12.07 -2.18
CA LYS A 115 -14.08 11.54 -3.50
C LYS A 115 -14.33 10.04 -3.56
N LEU A 116 -14.41 9.50 -4.77
CA LEU A 116 -14.54 8.07 -5.02
C LEU A 116 -13.39 7.63 -5.92
N GLU A 117 -12.61 6.65 -5.48
CA GLU A 117 -11.59 6.02 -6.31
C GLU A 117 -12.07 4.62 -6.70
N LEU A 118 -11.99 4.32 -7.99
CA LEU A 118 -12.31 3.02 -8.56
C LEU A 118 -11.02 2.42 -9.07
N LYS A 119 -10.64 1.26 -8.54
CA LYS A 119 -9.40 0.58 -8.88
C LYS A 119 -9.69 -0.85 -9.29
N SER A 120 -9.26 -1.22 -10.48
CA SER A 120 -9.41 -2.55 -11.04
C SER A 120 -8.10 -2.99 -11.70
N LEU A 121 -8.07 -4.21 -12.23
CA LEU A 121 -6.96 -4.67 -13.05
C LEU A 121 -6.84 -3.88 -14.37
N ARG A 122 -7.94 -3.33 -14.88
CA ARG A 122 -8.00 -2.66 -16.18
C ARG A 122 -7.63 -1.20 -16.10
N ASN A 123 -8.21 -0.52 -15.13
CA ASN A 123 -8.12 0.93 -15.03
C ASN A 123 -8.26 1.40 -13.57
N SER A 124 -7.78 2.61 -13.32
CA SER A 124 -7.91 3.32 -12.06
C SER A 124 -8.46 4.72 -12.33
N ILE A 125 -9.57 5.08 -11.71
CA ILE A 125 -10.26 6.35 -11.91
C ILE A 125 -10.50 7.02 -10.56
N SER A 126 -10.33 8.33 -10.48
CA SER A 126 -10.71 9.14 -9.32
C SER A 126 -11.82 10.11 -9.71
N LEU A 127 -12.89 10.15 -8.91
CA LEU A 127 -14.08 10.96 -9.13
C LEU A 127 -14.25 11.93 -7.94
N GLU A 128 -14.09 13.22 -8.20
CA GLU A 128 -14.33 14.28 -7.21
C GLU A 128 -15.81 14.71 -7.18
N ASN A 129 -16.54 14.56 -8.29
CA ASN A 129 -17.96 14.89 -8.39
C ASN A 129 -18.83 13.63 -8.31
N LEU A 130 -19.43 13.41 -7.15
CA LEU A 130 -20.24 12.24 -6.85
C LEU A 130 -21.69 12.46 -7.29
N SER A 131 -21.97 12.09 -8.53
CA SER A 131 -23.33 11.94 -9.04
C SER A 131 -23.53 10.51 -9.51
N GLU A 132 -24.75 9.98 -9.42
CA GLU A 132 -25.07 8.61 -9.84
C GLU A 132 -24.59 8.32 -11.26
N LYS A 133 -24.81 9.26 -12.18
CA LYS A 133 -24.35 9.15 -13.58
C LYS A 133 -22.83 9.00 -13.67
N ARG A 134 -22.05 9.83 -12.98
CA ARG A 134 -20.58 9.80 -13.04
C ARG A 134 -20.00 8.55 -12.37
N ILE A 135 -20.63 8.10 -11.29
CA ILE A 135 -20.26 6.85 -10.61
C ILE A 135 -20.54 5.67 -11.54
N PHE A 136 -21.70 5.65 -12.20
CA PHE A 136 -22.04 4.60 -13.15
C PHE A 136 -21.09 4.56 -14.35
N GLU A 137 -20.78 5.71 -14.96
CA GLU A 137 -19.77 5.82 -16.03
C GLU A 137 -18.41 5.26 -15.57
N GLY A 138 -17.92 5.68 -14.40
CA GLY A 138 -16.65 5.19 -13.86
C GLY A 138 -16.66 3.68 -13.58
N LEU A 139 -17.79 3.12 -13.15
CA LEU A 139 -17.96 1.67 -12.96
C LEU A 139 -17.94 0.94 -14.30
N CYS A 140 -18.59 1.46 -15.35
CA CYS A 140 -18.53 0.88 -16.68
C CYS A 140 -17.09 0.80 -17.23
N ASP A 141 -16.27 1.81 -16.97
CA ASP A 141 -14.87 1.87 -17.42
C ASP A 141 -13.92 0.96 -16.63
N THR A 142 -14.30 0.56 -15.41
CA THR A 142 -13.43 -0.19 -14.50
C THR A 142 -13.84 -1.65 -14.33
N LEU A 143 -15.13 -1.95 -14.44
CA LEU A 143 -15.65 -3.31 -14.28
C LEU A 143 -15.08 -4.27 -15.32
N TYR A 144 -14.76 -5.49 -14.87
CA TYR A 144 -14.31 -6.53 -15.76
C TYR A 144 -15.44 -7.04 -16.67
N TYR A 145 -16.65 -7.21 -16.11
CA TYR A 145 -17.88 -7.53 -16.82
C TYR A 145 -18.91 -6.42 -16.63
N PRO A 146 -18.84 -5.35 -17.43
CA PRO A 146 -19.77 -4.22 -17.31
C PRO A 146 -21.22 -4.69 -17.62
N PRO A 147 -22.22 -4.15 -16.90
CA PRO A 147 -23.63 -4.40 -17.19
C PRO A 147 -24.02 -4.02 -18.63
N PRO A 148 -25.13 -4.58 -19.17
CA PRO A 148 -25.62 -4.22 -20.51
C PRO A 148 -25.84 -2.72 -20.71
N ASP A 149 -26.25 -2.02 -19.66
CA ASP A 149 -26.52 -0.57 -19.67
C ASP A 149 -25.25 0.27 -19.89
N CYS A 150 -24.06 -0.32 -19.78
CA CYS A 150 -22.80 0.35 -20.12
C CYS A 150 -22.58 0.46 -21.64
N SER A 151 -23.31 -0.32 -22.46
CA SER A 151 -23.16 -0.30 -23.92
C SER A 151 -23.57 1.02 -24.56
N SER A 152 -24.44 1.80 -23.91
CA SER A 152 -24.86 3.13 -24.39
C SER A 152 -23.83 4.24 -24.17
N PHE A 153 -22.73 3.96 -23.47
CA PHE A 153 -21.66 4.93 -23.18
C PHE A 153 -20.38 4.67 -23.99
N ALA A 154 -20.39 3.66 -24.87
CA ALA A 154 -19.26 3.31 -25.71
C ALA A 154 -19.19 4.08 -27.05
N GLU A 155 -19.94 5.19 -27.18
CA GLU A 155 -19.93 6.08 -28.36
C GLU A 155 -18.91 7.21 -28.25
#